data_AF-A0A1B6E4U6-F1
#
_entry.id   AF-A0A1B6E4U6-F1
#
_cell.length_a   1.000
_cell.length_b   1.000
_cell.length_c   1.000
_cell.angle_alpha   90.00
_cell.angle_beta   90.00
_cell.angle_gamma   90.00
#
_symmetry.space_group_name_H-M   'P 1'
#
loop_
_entity.id
_entity.type
_entity.pdbx_description
1 polymer ?
#
loop_
_entity_poly.entity_id
_entity_poly.type
_entity_poly.pdbx_seq_one_letter_code
_entity_poly.pdbx_strand_id
1 'polypeptide(L)'
;MSANKFKYRQSLPAAMHSRSDFSIWSVLKNCIGKELTAIAMPVVFNEPLSFLQRMVEYMEYSHLLRMAAEQSDPLARIQYVAAFAVSALASNWERLGKPFNPLLGETYELERDGFRVVCEQVSHHPPISAFHADSEHFIFHGSIHPKLKFWGKSVEITPKGVVTVEFPKWGEAYTWHNVNCCVHNIIVGKLWIEQYGTMEIINHSTGYKAVLTFK
;
A
#
# COMPACT_ATOMS: atom_id res chain seq x y z
N MET A 1 -10.43 27.92 -1.43
CA MET A 1 -9.41 27.68 -0.38
C MET A 1 -10.11 27.58 0.97
N SER A 2 -10.53 26.38 1.36
CA SER A 2 -11.03 26.14 2.72
C SER A 2 -9.83 25.95 3.64
N ALA A 3 -9.59 26.88 4.56
CA ALA A 3 -8.61 26.69 5.62
C ALA A 3 -8.91 25.38 6.35
N ASN A 4 -7.90 24.49 6.49
CA ASN A 4 -8.06 23.21 7.18
C ASN A 4 -8.61 23.47 8.59
N LYS A 5 -9.87 23.11 8.81
CA LYS A 5 -10.64 23.41 10.04
C LYS A 5 -10.17 22.59 11.25
N PHE A 6 -9.21 21.68 11.05
CA PHE A 6 -8.77 20.70 12.02
C PHE A 6 -7.24 20.68 12.15
N LYS A 7 -6.74 20.61 13.39
CA LYS A 7 -5.33 20.37 13.69
C LYS A 7 -5.08 18.86 13.71
N TYR A 8 -4.21 18.37 12.84
CA TYR A 8 -3.87 16.95 12.79
C TYR A 8 -3.04 16.51 14.00
N ARG A 9 -3.33 15.32 14.54
CA ARG A 9 -2.52 14.70 15.61
C ARG A 9 -1.07 14.54 15.15
N GLN A 10 -0.13 14.76 16.06
CA GLN A 10 1.31 14.65 15.81
C GLN A 10 1.96 13.47 16.54
N SER A 11 1.21 12.82 17.44
CA SER A 11 1.66 11.67 18.22
C SER A 11 0.48 10.78 18.61
N LEU A 12 0.80 9.55 19.04
CA LEU A 12 -0.15 8.66 19.70
C LEU A 12 -0.10 8.87 21.23
N PRO A 13 -1.14 8.47 21.97
CA PRO A 13 -1.19 8.63 23.43
C PRO A 13 -0.12 7.82 24.20
N ALA A 14 0.46 6.80 23.57
CA ALA A 14 1.45 5.93 24.18
C ALA A 14 2.50 5.47 23.16
N ALA A 15 3.70 5.16 23.65
CA ALA A 15 4.73 4.51 22.85
C ALA A 15 4.35 3.06 22.54
N MET A 16 4.79 2.54 21.38
CA MET A 16 4.61 1.14 21.04
C MET A 16 5.42 0.26 22.00
N HIS A 17 4.85 -0.86 22.45
CA HIS A 17 5.58 -1.85 23.24
C HIS A 17 6.75 -2.45 22.43
N SER A 18 7.85 -2.78 23.13
CA SER A 18 8.96 -3.47 22.49
C SER A 18 8.53 -4.84 21.99
N ARG A 19 8.84 -5.13 20.72
CA ARG A 19 8.56 -6.43 20.11
C ARG A 19 9.59 -7.50 20.45
N SER A 20 10.65 -7.13 21.19
CA SER A 20 11.71 -8.04 21.65
C SER A 20 11.17 -9.21 22.48
N ASP A 21 10.02 -9.03 23.11
CA ASP A 21 9.51 -9.97 24.10
C ASP A 21 8.64 -11.07 23.47
N PHE A 22 8.36 -10.98 22.15
CA PHE A 22 7.49 -11.92 21.43
C PHE A 22 8.10 -12.45 20.14
N SER A 23 8.21 -13.77 20.03
CA SER A 23 8.71 -14.45 18.82
C SER A 23 7.59 -14.66 17.80
N ILE A 24 7.67 -14.05 16.62
CA ILE A 24 6.74 -14.29 15.49
C ILE A 24 6.67 -15.79 15.14
N TRP A 25 7.80 -16.49 15.21
CA TRP A 25 7.89 -17.93 14.97
C TRP A 25 7.00 -18.77 15.87
N SER A 26 6.81 -18.36 17.13
CA SER A 26 5.94 -19.08 18.06
C SER A 26 4.51 -19.21 17.55
N VAL A 27 4.06 -18.24 16.75
CA VAL A 27 2.75 -18.22 16.08
C VAL A 27 2.83 -18.91 14.72
N LEU A 28 3.83 -18.58 13.90
CA LEU A 28 3.95 -19.10 12.53
C LEU A 28 4.21 -20.61 12.47
N LYS A 29 4.92 -21.20 13.43
CA LYS A 29 5.21 -22.65 13.46
C LYS A 29 3.94 -23.50 13.48
N ASN A 30 2.88 -23.01 14.13
CA ASN A 30 1.59 -23.69 14.23
C ASN A 30 0.75 -23.56 12.95
N CYS A 31 1.25 -22.78 11.98
CA CYS A 31 0.53 -22.38 10.79
C CYS A 31 1.21 -22.79 9.49
N ILE A 32 2.31 -23.54 9.57
CA ILE A 32 3.00 -24.13 8.42
C ILE A 32 1.99 -25.01 7.66
N GLY A 33 1.80 -24.73 6.37
CA GLY A 33 0.88 -25.46 5.49
C GLY A 33 -0.57 -24.93 5.45
N LYS A 34 -0.91 -23.87 6.21
CA LYS A 34 -2.21 -23.18 6.15
C LYS A 34 -2.10 -21.85 5.41
N GLU A 35 -3.22 -21.32 4.91
CA GLU A 35 -3.26 -19.95 4.40
C GLU A 35 -2.98 -18.96 5.55
N LEU A 36 -1.91 -18.17 5.40
CA LEU A 36 -1.42 -17.29 6.48
C LEU A 36 -2.39 -16.15 6.82
N THR A 37 -3.27 -15.79 5.89
CA THR A 37 -4.34 -14.79 6.06
C THR A 37 -5.36 -15.20 7.13
N ALA A 38 -5.58 -16.50 7.32
CA ALA A 38 -6.53 -17.06 8.30
C ALA A 38 -5.96 -17.16 9.73
N ILE A 39 -4.70 -16.75 9.94
CA ILE A 39 -4.04 -16.85 11.25
C ILE A 39 -4.34 -15.59 12.07
N ALA A 40 -4.99 -15.79 13.22
CA ALA A 40 -5.09 -14.78 14.26
C ALA A 40 -3.70 -14.53 14.87
N MET A 41 -3.09 -13.41 14.49
CA MET A 41 -1.84 -12.95 15.11
C MET A 41 -2.16 -12.27 16.44
N PRO A 42 -1.36 -12.50 17.50
CA PRO A 42 -1.45 -11.70 18.72
C PRO A 42 -1.32 -10.21 18.41
N VAL A 43 -2.15 -9.40 19.06
CA VAL A 43 -2.25 -7.94 18.82
C VAL A 43 -0.92 -7.20 18.97
N VAL A 44 0.02 -7.74 19.75
CA VAL A 44 1.37 -7.20 19.94
C VAL A 44 2.21 -7.15 18.65
N PHE A 45 1.86 -7.96 17.64
CA PHE A 45 2.49 -7.91 16.32
C PHE A 45 1.82 -6.94 15.35
N ASN A 46 0.64 -6.42 15.74
CA ASN A 46 -0.06 -5.46 14.93
C ASN A 46 0.52 -4.06 15.13
N GLU A 47 0.44 -3.26 14.07
CA GLU A 47 0.47 -1.81 14.19
C GLU A 47 -0.96 -1.27 14.36
N PRO A 48 -1.17 -0.09 14.97
CA PRO A 48 -2.51 0.44 15.26
C PRO A 48 -3.17 1.08 14.04
N LEU A 49 -3.14 0.38 12.90
CA LEU A 49 -3.75 0.77 11.64
C LEU A 49 -4.42 -0.43 10.98
N SER A 50 -5.62 -0.24 10.46
CA SER A 50 -6.28 -1.17 9.54
C SER A 50 -5.53 -1.22 8.22
N PHE A 51 -5.61 -2.35 7.50
CA PHE A 51 -5.03 -2.43 6.16
C PHE A 51 -5.64 -1.40 5.20
N LEU A 52 -6.91 -1.01 5.39
CA LEU A 52 -7.52 0.08 4.62
C LEU A 52 -6.77 1.40 4.80
N GLN A 53 -6.35 1.70 6.03
CA GLN A 53 -5.58 2.90 6.34
C GLN A 53 -4.18 2.81 5.73
N ARG A 54 -3.56 1.63 5.75
CA ARG A 54 -2.25 1.40 5.12
C ARG A 54 -2.30 1.65 3.60
N MET A 55 -3.37 1.24 2.92
CA MET A 55 -3.51 1.51 1.47
C MET A 55 -3.62 3.01 1.15
N VAL A 56 -4.30 3.78 2.00
CA VAL A 56 -4.45 5.23 1.80
C VAL A 56 -3.10 5.96 1.85
N GLU A 57 -2.09 5.39 2.48
CA GLU A 57 -0.74 5.97 2.50
C GLU A 57 -0.07 6.00 1.12
N TYR A 58 -0.58 5.27 0.11
CA TYR A 58 -0.18 5.49 -1.29
C TYR A 58 -0.33 6.96 -1.70
N MET A 59 -1.25 7.69 -1.06
CA MET A 59 -1.56 9.09 -1.34
C MET A 59 -0.68 10.10 -0.57
N GLU A 60 0.33 9.66 0.20
CA GLU A 60 1.23 10.57 0.94
C GLU A 60 1.88 11.61 0.02
N TYR A 61 2.29 11.18 -1.19
CA TYR A 61 2.93 12.03 -2.19
C TYR A 61 2.01 12.33 -3.39
N SER A 62 0.69 12.42 -3.15
CA SER A 62 -0.32 12.66 -4.20
C SER A 62 -0.10 13.93 -5.04
N HIS A 63 0.66 14.91 -4.52
CA HIS A 63 1.06 16.09 -5.28
C HIS A 63 1.85 15.76 -6.56
N LEU A 64 2.55 14.61 -6.61
CA LEU A 64 3.22 14.13 -7.82
C LEU A 64 2.22 13.86 -8.95
N LEU A 65 1.01 13.37 -8.63
CA LEU A 65 -0.06 13.18 -9.62
C LEU A 65 -0.63 14.51 -10.11
N ARG A 66 -0.74 15.51 -9.24
CA ARG A 66 -1.10 16.88 -9.67
C ARG A 66 -0.04 17.43 -10.62
N MET A 67 1.25 17.33 -10.27
CA MET A 67 2.35 17.78 -11.14
C MET A 67 2.33 17.05 -12.49
N ALA A 68 2.02 15.75 -12.50
CA ALA A 68 1.82 14.98 -13.73
C ALA A 68 0.66 15.56 -14.57
N ALA A 69 -0.51 15.79 -13.99
CA ALA A 69 -1.67 16.33 -14.70
C ALA A 69 -1.43 17.72 -15.33
N GLU A 70 -0.49 18.48 -14.78
CA GLU A 70 -0.07 19.79 -15.31
C GLU A 70 0.86 19.70 -16.52
N GLN A 71 1.58 18.58 -16.72
CA GLN A 71 2.51 18.44 -17.85
C GLN A 71 1.79 18.23 -19.18
N SER A 72 2.19 18.97 -20.21
CA SER A 72 1.72 18.80 -21.59
C SER A 72 2.37 17.62 -22.30
N ASP A 73 3.63 17.33 -22.00
CA ASP A 73 4.37 16.21 -22.58
C ASP A 73 4.01 14.87 -21.89
N PRO A 74 3.50 13.86 -22.63
CA PRO A 74 3.21 12.53 -22.08
C PRO A 74 4.43 11.83 -21.47
N LEU A 75 5.64 12.10 -21.96
CA LEU A 75 6.86 11.51 -21.41
C LEU A 75 7.17 12.12 -20.02
N ALA A 76 7.05 13.43 -19.87
CA ALA A 76 7.14 14.07 -18.57
C ALA A 76 6.04 13.57 -17.59
N ARG A 77 4.81 13.34 -18.07
CA ARG A 77 3.73 12.78 -17.24
C ARG A 77 4.09 11.42 -16.65
N ILE A 78 4.56 10.48 -17.47
CA ILE A 78 4.86 9.12 -16.99
C ILE A 78 6.04 9.11 -16.00
N GLN A 79 6.97 10.07 -16.09
CA GLN A 79 8.04 10.22 -15.09
C GLN A 79 7.48 10.55 -13.69
N TYR A 80 6.50 11.45 -13.61
CA TYR A 80 5.84 11.76 -12.33
C TYR A 80 4.97 10.61 -11.83
N VAL A 81 4.26 9.90 -12.73
CA VAL A 81 3.51 8.69 -12.35
C VAL A 81 4.45 7.61 -11.81
N ALA A 82 5.63 7.43 -12.42
CA ALA A 82 6.66 6.52 -11.94
C ALA A 82 7.21 6.94 -10.57
N ALA A 83 7.49 8.23 -10.37
CA ALA A 83 7.91 8.74 -9.06
C ALA A 83 6.83 8.51 -7.99
N PHE A 84 5.55 8.75 -8.33
CA PHE A 84 4.42 8.49 -7.43
C PHE A 84 4.35 6.99 -7.06
N ALA A 85 4.41 6.09 -8.04
CA ALA A 85 4.34 4.66 -7.81
C ALA A 85 5.47 4.14 -6.91
N VAL A 86 6.69 4.69 -7.04
CA VAL A 86 7.81 4.39 -6.12
C VAL A 86 7.56 4.99 -4.73
N SER A 87 7.08 6.22 -4.64
CA SER A 87 6.85 6.92 -3.37
C SER A 87 5.81 6.20 -2.49
N ALA A 88 4.79 5.59 -3.11
CA ALA A 88 3.76 4.81 -2.43
C ALA A 88 4.31 3.59 -1.65
N LEU A 89 5.55 3.20 -1.92
CA LEU A 89 6.24 2.09 -1.28
C LEU A 89 7.18 2.54 -0.14
N ALA A 90 7.44 3.84 0.00
CA ALA A 90 8.46 4.37 0.89
C ALA A 90 8.11 4.19 2.38
N SER A 91 6.82 4.30 2.73
CA SER A 91 6.36 4.19 4.13
C SER A 91 6.53 2.78 4.72
N ASN A 92 6.87 1.78 3.91
CA ASN A 92 7.08 0.40 4.37
C ASN A 92 8.40 0.21 5.12
N TRP A 93 9.39 1.10 4.94
CA TRP A 93 10.65 1.00 5.67
C TRP A 93 10.40 1.02 7.19
N GLU A 94 11.05 0.11 7.92
CA GLU A 94 10.92 -0.11 9.38
C GLU A 94 9.52 -0.49 9.91
N ARG A 95 8.48 -0.59 9.07
CA ARG A 95 7.14 -0.99 9.51
C ARG A 95 6.93 -2.49 9.49
N LEU A 96 7.54 -3.15 10.48
CA LEU A 96 7.43 -4.58 10.72
C LEU A 96 6.06 -5.03 11.25
N GLY A 97 5.13 -4.10 11.50
CA GLY A 97 3.79 -4.37 12.05
C GLY A 97 2.84 -4.91 11.02
N LYS A 98 2.10 -5.98 11.37
CA LYS A 98 0.96 -6.42 10.56
C LYS A 98 -0.17 -5.39 10.75
N PRO A 99 -0.70 -4.75 9.70
CA PRO A 99 -1.92 -3.97 9.86
C PRO A 99 -3.08 -4.88 10.31
N PHE A 100 -4.08 -4.32 10.98
CA PHE A 100 -5.28 -5.07 11.31
C PHE A 100 -5.96 -5.55 10.02
N ASN A 101 -6.38 -6.83 10.02
CA ASN A 101 -7.16 -7.38 8.92
C ASN A 101 -8.56 -6.75 8.97
N PRO A 102 -8.99 -6.01 7.94
CA PRO A 102 -10.27 -5.33 7.99
C PRO A 102 -11.42 -6.35 8.06
N LEU A 103 -12.50 -5.98 8.76
CA LEU A 103 -13.74 -6.76 8.72
C LEU A 103 -14.39 -6.66 7.34
N LEU A 104 -15.18 -7.66 6.93
CA LEU A 104 -15.97 -7.56 5.70
C LEU A 104 -16.94 -6.36 5.79
N GLY A 105 -16.90 -5.47 4.80
CA GLY A 105 -17.68 -4.22 4.79
C GLY A 105 -17.11 -3.11 5.69
N GLU A 106 -15.94 -3.31 6.32
CA GLU A 106 -15.24 -2.20 6.98
C GLU A 106 -14.88 -1.14 5.94
N THR A 107 -15.09 0.13 6.28
CA THR A 107 -14.75 1.28 5.43
C THR A 107 -13.75 2.19 6.12
N TYR A 108 -12.94 2.88 5.32
CA TYR A 108 -12.10 3.98 5.79
C TYR A 108 -12.16 5.13 4.79
N GLU A 109 -12.25 6.37 5.28
CA GLU A 109 -12.24 7.57 4.46
C GLU A 109 -11.17 8.55 4.94
N LEU A 110 -10.61 9.30 4.00
CA LEU A 110 -9.67 10.37 4.29
C LEU A 110 -9.88 11.53 3.33
N GLU A 111 -10.05 12.72 3.87
CA GLU A 111 -10.02 13.97 3.11
C GLU A 111 -8.75 14.76 3.46
N ARG A 112 -8.05 15.22 2.44
CA ARG A 112 -6.87 16.08 2.51
C ARG A 112 -6.98 17.17 1.45
N ASP A 113 -6.15 18.19 1.58
CA ASP A 113 -6.08 19.22 0.55
C ASP A 113 -5.66 18.58 -0.78
N GLY A 114 -6.51 18.72 -1.81
CA GLY A 114 -6.28 18.19 -3.15
C GLY A 114 -6.82 16.79 -3.44
N PHE A 115 -7.30 16.00 -2.46
CA PHE A 115 -7.97 14.72 -2.74
C PHE A 115 -8.86 14.24 -1.58
N ARG A 116 -9.85 13.40 -1.92
CA ARG A 116 -10.60 12.56 -0.98
C ARG A 116 -10.46 11.10 -1.38
N VAL A 117 -10.46 10.19 -0.42
CA VAL A 117 -10.37 8.75 -0.69
C VAL A 117 -11.35 7.99 0.19
N VAL A 118 -11.94 6.95 -0.39
CA VAL A 118 -12.72 5.93 0.30
C VAL A 118 -12.09 4.56 0.04
N CYS A 119 -12.10 3.71 1.06
CA CYS A 119 -11.70 2.33 0.98
C CYS A 119 -12.76 1.44 1.61
N GLU A 120 -12.90 0.23 1.07
CA GLU A 120 -13.81 -0.79 1.61
C GLU A 120 -13.17 -2.18 1.52
N GLN A 121 -13.36 -2.99 2.56
CA GLN A 121 -13.07 -4.41 2.51
C GLN A 121 -14.21 -5.16 1.81
N VAL A 122 -14.08 -5.32 0.49
CA VAL A 122 -15.12 -5.89 -0.38
C VAL A 122 -15.19 -7.42 -0.35
N SER A 123 -14.16 -8.10 0.17
CA SER A 123 -14.14 -9.55 0.32
C SER A 123 -13.26 -9.98 1.49
N HIS A 124 -13.59 -11.08 2.16
CA HIS A 124 -12.80 -11.66 3.25
C HIS A 124 -12.11 -12.98 2.86
N HIS A 125 -12.69 -13.74 1.92
CA HIS A 125 -12.16 -15.00 1.42
C HIS A 125 -12.26 -15.06 -0.12
N PRO A 126 -11.22 -14.62 -0.85
CA PRO A 126 -9.96 -14.05 -0.35
C PRO A 126 -10.13 -12.62 0.21
N PRO A 127 -9.19 -12.13 1.05
CA PRO A 127 -9.24 -10.75 1.54
C PRO A 127 -8.90 -9.79 0.39
N ILE A 128 -9.86 -8.94 0.02
CA ILE A 128 -9.72 -7.92 -1.03
C ILE A 128 -10.19 -6.60 -0.45
N SER A 129 -9.33 -5.59 -0.56
CA SER A 129 -9.64 -4.22 -0.19
C SER A 129 -9.65 -3.35 -1.43
N ALA A 130 -10.74 -2.65 -1.68
CA ALA A 130 -10.86 -1.69 -2.78
C ALA A 130 -10.61 -0.27 -2.27
N PHE A 131 -10.09 0.60 -3.13
CA PHE A 131 -9.92 2.02 -2.84
C PHE A 131 -10.25 2.87 -4.07
N HIS A 132 -10.77 4.07 -3.82
CA HIS A 132 -11.05 5.07 -4.83
C HIS A 132 -10.76 6.46 -4.27
N ALA A 133 -9.81 7.16 -4.88
CA ALA A 133 -9.44 8.52 -4.56
C ALA A 133 -9.79 9.45 -5.73
N ASP A 134 -10.42 10.57 -5.38
CA ASP A 134 -10.95 11.57 -6.29
C ASP A 134 -10.29 12.93 -6.00
N SER A 135 -9.90 13.63 -7.06
CA SER A 135 -9.22 14.93 -7.07
C SER A 135 -9.70 15.72 -8.29
N GLU A 136 -9.53 17.05 -8.26
CA GLU A 136 -9.75 17.90 -9.44
C GLU A 136 -8.88 17.49 -10.64
N HIS A 137 -7.71 16.90 -10.38
CA HIS A 137 -6.70 16.66 -11.42
C HIS A 137 -6.55 15.19 -11.83
N PHE A 138 -6.93 14.25 -10.96
CA PHE A 138 -6.70 12.83 -11.17
C PHE A 138 -7.76 11.97 -10.47
N ILE A 139 -7.91 10.74 -10.93
CA ILE A 139 -8.63 9.69 -10.22
C ILE A 139 -7.64 8.56 -9.95
N PHE A 140 -7.56 8.07 -8.72
CA PHE A 140 -6.65 7.00 -8.34
C PHE A 140 -7.41 5.86 -7.67
N HIS A 141 -7.40 4.67 -8.26
CA HIS A 141 -8.22 3.56 -7.79
C HIS A 141 -7.60 2.21 -8.05
N GLY A 142 -8.15 1.19 -7.38
CA GLY A 142 -7.74 -0.18 -7.55
C GLY A 142 -8.28 -1.08 -6.44
N SER A 143 -7.77 -2.30 -6.41
CA SER A 143 -8.02 -3.22 -5.31
C SER A 143 -6.76 -4.04 -5.03
N ILE A 144 -6.54 -4.39 -3.77
CA ILE A 144 -5.38 -5.16 -3.35
C ILE A 144 -5.83 -6.43 -2.63
N HIS A 145 -5.28 -7.55 -3.08
CA HIS A 145 -5.34 -8.86 -2.47
C HIS A 145 -3.92 -9.28 -2.04
N PRO A 146 -3.55 -9.12 -0.77
CA PRO A 146 -2.22 -9.51 -0.29
C PRO A 146 -2.12 -11.04 -0.14
N LYS A 147 -1.41 -11.69 -1.06
CA LYS A 147 -1.08 -13.13 -0.94
C LYS A 147 0.18 -13.31 -0.13
N LEU A 148 0.09 -14.15 0.91
CA LEU A 148 1.21 -14.47 1.80
C LEU A 148 1.74 -15.87 1.49
N LYS A 149 3.07 -16.01 1.40
CA LYS A 149 3.75 -17.30 1.25
C LYS A 149 4.93 -17.39 2.23
N PHE A 150 4.93 -18.45 3.04
CA PHE A 150 6.01 -18.71 3.99
C PHE A 150 7.08 -19.61 3.35
N TRP A 151 8.34 -19.20 3.46
CA TRP A 151 9.50 -19.85 2.87
C TRP A 151 10.49 -20.37 3.93
N GLY A 152 9.99 -20.73 5.12
CA GLY A 152 10.84 -21.16 6.23
C GLY A 152 11.36 -19.97 7.04
N LYS A 153 12.34 -19.23 6.51
CA LYS A 153 12.98 -18.11 7.22
C LYS A 153 12.42 -16.74 6.87
N SER A 154 11.52 -16.68 5.89
CA SER A 154 10.90 -15.45 5.41
C SER A 154 9.42 -15.63 5.07
N VAL A 155 8.70 -14.53 5.04
CA VAL A 155 7.32 -14.44 4.53
C VAL A 155 7.31 -13.46 3.37
N GLU A 156 6.93 -13.97 2.21
CA GLU A 156 6.71 -13.20 1.00
C GLU A 156 5.27 -12.73 0.92
N ILE A 157 5.09 -11.48 0.55
CA ILE A 157 3.82 -10.78 0.40
C ILE A 157 3.76 -10.32 -1.05
N THR A 158 2.80 -10.86 -1.80
CA THR A 158 2.50 -10.42 -3.17
C THR A 158 1.19 -9.62 -3.16
N PRO A 159 1.23 -8.29 -3.31
CA PRO A 159 0.04 -7.45 -3.44
C PRO A 159 -0.60 -7.64 -4.82
N LYS A 160 -1.51 -8.60 -4.95
CA LYS A 160 -2.23 -8.84 -6.22
C LYS A 160 -3.27 -7.76 -6.43
N GLY A 161 -3.33 -7.20 -7.64
CA GLY A 161 -4.26 -6.13 -7.97
C GLY A 161 -3.65 -5.17 -8.98
N VAL A 162 -4.49 -4.56 -9.80
CA VAL A 162 -4.08 -3.46 -10.69
C VAL A 162 -4.36 -2.16 -9.95
N VAL A 163 -3.36 -1.28 -9.95
CA VAL A 163 -3.49 0.10 -9.51
C VAL A 163 -3.62 0.98 -10.75
N THR A 164 -4.56 1.93 -10.72
CA THR A 164 -4.90 2.79 -11.85
C THR A 164 -4.86 4.26 -11.45
N VAL A 165 -4.20 5.09 -12.26
CA VAL A 165 -4.34 6.55 -12.24
C VAL A 165 -4.96 6.99 -13.55
N GLU A 166 -5.97 7.85 -13.49
CA GLU A 166 -6.55 8.51 -14.65
C GLU A 166 -6.33 10.02 -14.56
N PHE A 167 -6.01 10.64 -15.68
CA PHE A 167 -5.96 12.09 -15.83
C PHE A 167 -7.07 12.56 -16.78
N PRO A 168 -8.25 12.95 -16.26
CA PRO A 168 -9.41 13.32 -17.09
C PRO A 168 -9.12 14.42 -18.12
N LYS A 169 -8.29 15.42 -17.74
CA LYS A 169 -7.84 16.50 -18.64
C LYS A 169 -7.22 15.99 -19.94
N TRP A 170 -6.49 14.86 -19.88
CA TRP A 170 -5.78 14.30 -21.02
C TRP A 170 -6.50 13.10 -21.65
N GLY A 171 -7.54 12.56 -20.98
CA GLY A 171 -8.16 11.29 -21.39
C GLY A 171 -7.17 10.13 -21.33
N GLU A 172 -6.29 10.11 -20.33
CA GLU A 172 -5.24 9.10 -20.16
C GLU A 172 -5.44 8.26 -18.92
N ALA A 173 -5.12 6.97 -19.03
CA ALA A 173 -5.10 6.03 -17.91
C ALA A 173 -3.74 5.33 -17.85
N TYR A 174 -3.25 5.16 -16.62
CA TYR A 174 -1.97 4.53 -16.30
C TYR A 174 -2.23 3.36 -15.37
N THR A 175 -1.69 2.19 -15.68
CA THR A 175 -1.84 1.02 -14.80
C THR A 175 -0.51 0.39 -14.45
N TRP A 176 -0.41 -0.15 -13.24
CA TRP A 176 0.71 -1.00 -12.82
C TRP A 176 0.28 -2.02 -11.77
N HIS A 177 1.18 -2.96 -11.52
CA HIS A 177 1.13 -3.86 -10.37
C HIS A 177 2.21 -3.46 -9.36
N ASN A 178 1.89 -3.55 -8.07
CA ASN A 178 2.87 -3.36 -7.02
C ASN A 178 3.88 -4.53 -6.97
N VAL A 179 5.08 -4.24 -6.48
CA VAL A 179 6.16 -5.24 -6.36
C VAL A 179 5.96 -6.14 -5.14
N ASN A 180 6.73 -7.23 -5.09
CA ASN A 180 6.70 -8.13 -3.94
C ASN A 180 7.40 -7.49 -2.74
N CYS A 181 6.95 -7.86 -1.55
CA CYS A 181 7.57 -7.52 -0.29
C CYS A 181 7.98 -8.81 0.43
N CYS A 182 9.16 -8.85 1.05
CA CYS A 182 9.65 -9.98 1.83
C CYS A 182 9.99 -9.53 3.24
N VAL A 183 9.44 -10.22 4.23
CA VAL A 183 9.84 -10.07 5.64
C VAL A 183 10.81 -11.20 5.99
N HIS A 184 12.05 -10.85 6.26
CA HIS A 184 13.13 -11.78 6.54
C HIS A 184 13.32 -12.04 8.03
N ASN A 185 14.06 -13.10 8.37
CA ASN A 185 14.47 -13.47 9.74
C ASN A 185 13.31 -13.71 10.72
N ILE A 186 12.19 -14.24 10.23
CA ILE A 186 10.99 -14.48 11.07
C ILE A 186 11.17 -15.56 12.15
N ILE A 187 12.23 -16.37 12.07
CA ILE A 187 12.58 -17.40 13.07
C ILE A 187 13.64 -16.90 14.05
N VAL A 188 14.78 -16.42 13.53
CA VAL A 188 15.94 -15.99 14.32
C VAL A 188 16.56 -14.76 13.65
N GLY A 189 16.91 -13.77 14.46
CA GLY A 189 17.61 -12.55 14.03
C GLY A 189 16.69 -11.33 14.00
N LYS A 190 17.25 -10.20 13.56
CA LYS A 190 16.50 -8.95 13.39
C LYS A 190 15.64 -9.04 12.14
N LEU A 191 14.34 -8.80 12.29
CA LEU A 191 13.40 -8.68 11.16
C LEU A 191 13.77 -7.48 10.30
N TRP A 192 13.67 -7.64 9.00
CA TRP A 192 13.81 -6.56 8.03
C TRP A 192 12.93 -6.82 6.82
N ILE A 193 12.60 -5.74 6.10
CA ILE A 193 11.72 -5.76 4.94
C ILE A 193 12.54 -5.47 3.69
N GLU A 194 12.30 -6.26 2.66
CA GLU A 194 12.79 -6.06 1.31
C GLU A 194 11.61 -5.84 0.37
N GLN A 195 11.76 -4.97 -0.62
CA GLN A 195 10.80 -4.84 -1.72
C GLN A 195 11.55 -5.11 -3.02
N TYR A 196 11.06 -6.04 -3.82
CA TYR A 196 11.81 -6.55 -4.96
C TYR A 196 10.88 -6.95 -6.12
N GLY A 197 11.44 -6.95 -7.33
CA GLY A 197 10.74 -7.31 -8.56
C GLY A 197 10.61 -6.15 -9.53
N THR A 198 9.88 -6.38 -10.62
CA THR A 198 9.70 -5.40 -11.69
C THR A 198 8.32 -4.77 -11.61
N MET A 199 8.28 -3.44 -11.53
CA MET A 199 7.07 -2.65 -11.71
C MET A 199 7.04 -2.12 -13.14
N GLU A 200 5.95 -2.39 -13.85
CA GLU A 200 5.71 -1.91 -15.20
C GLU A 200 4.50 -0.99 -15.20
N ILE A 201 4.72 0.28 -15.56
CA ILE A 201 3.70 1.32 -15.64
C ILE A 201 3.43 1.58 -17.11
N ILE A 202 2.16 1.43 -17.51
CA ILE A 202 1.74 1.53 -18.91
C ILE A 202 0.74 2.68 -19.02
N ASN A 203 1.00 3.63 -19.93
CA ASN A 203 0.01 4.60 -20.39
C ASN A 203 -0.78 3.98 -21.56
N HIS A 204 -2.09 3.79 -21.37
CA HIS A 204 -2.95 3.12 -22.37
C HIS A 204 -3.29 3.98 -23.58
N SER A 205 -3.15 5.30 -23.50
CA SER A 205 -3.47 6.22 -24.59
C SER A 205 -2.28 6.43 -25.53
N THR A 206 -1.06 6.48 -24.99
CA THR A 206 0.16 6.73 -25.77
C THR A 206 1.01 5.49 -26.03
N GLY A 207 0.79 4.41 -25.27
CA GLY A 207 1.62 3.20 -25.30
C GLY A 207 2.98 3.35 -24.60
N TYR A 208 3.25 4.51 -23.98
CA TYR A 208 4.48 4.71 -23.21
C TYR A 208 4.54 3.79 -21.99
N LYS A 209 5.77 3.39 -21.67
CA LYS A 209 6.04 2.43 -20.62
C LYS A 209 7.25 2.84 -19.78
N ALA A 210 7.08 2.82 -18.47
CA ALA A 210 8.17 2.93 -17.52
C ALA A 210 8.37 1.58 -16.84
N VAL A 211 9.61 1.07 -16.83
CA VAL A 211 9.98 -0.20 -16.21
C VAL A 211 10.96 0.08 -15.09
N LEU A 212 10.59 -0.27 -13.87
CA LEU A 212 11.36 -0.05 -12.66
C LEU A 212 11.72 -1.41 -12.05
N THR A 213 13.01 -1.64 -11.82
CA THR A 213 13.50 -2.86 -11.17
C THR A 213 13.92 -2.53 -9.74
N PHE A 214 13.19 -3.08 -8.78
CA PHE A 214 13.51 -3.04 -7.36
C PHE A 214 14.46 -4.20 -7.06
N LYS A 215 15.68 -3.84 -6.64
CA LYS A 215 16.79 -4.77 -6.38
C LYS A 215 16.87 -5.12 -4.91
#